data_AF-A0A529KGH4-F1
#
_entry.id   AF-A0A529KGH4-F1
#
_cell.length_a   1.000
_cell.length_b   1.000
_cell.length_c   1.000
_cell.angle_alpha   90.00
_cell.angle_beta   90.00
_cell.angle_gamma   90.00
#
_symmetry.space_group_name_H-M   'P 1'
#
loop_
_entity.id
_entity.type
_entity.pdbx_description
1 polymer ?
#
loop_
_entity_poly.entity_id
_entity_poly.type
_entity_poly.pdbx_seq_one_letter_code
_entity_poly.pdbx_strand_id
1 'polypeptide(L)'
;AKYAGNYGEEWEKTRNPLLPRDFNRLYYQCAPEDQQTKTRLTGYEDVRLGALSADGFMQFLLPRLTFDITTHFKNKPDIKHEEASIHTLRLRPDDRQFIITWVSALPVPYDEEKLSTSTIRIRRRTGVSAAVSRTGVWTGPE
;
A
#
# COMPACT_ATOMS: atom_id res chain seq x y z
N ALA A 1 -13.47 5.90 17.55
CA ALA A 1 -13.98 6.94 16.64
C ALA A 1 -13.23 8.30 16.68
N LYS A 2 -12.14 8.46 17.45
CA LYS A 2 -11.42 9.76 17.67
C LYS A 2 -11.01 10.52 16.40
N TYR A 3 -10.77 9.82 15.29
CA TYR A 3 -10.22 10.39 14.05
C TYR A 3 -11.25 10.56 12.92
N ALA A 4 -12.52 10.22 13.16
CA ALA A 4 -13.57 10.24 12.14
C ALA A 4 -13.94 11.66 11.69
N GLY A 5 -13.59 12.69 12.47
CA GLY A 5 -14.08 14.05 12.28
C GLY A 5 -15.55 14.22 12.67
N ASN A 6 -16.08 15.43 12.49
CA ASN A 6 -17.44 15.80 12.91
C ASN A 6 -18.43 15.88 11.73
N TYR A 7 -19.56 15.16 11.84
CA TYR A 7 -20.62 15.06 10.82
C TYR A 7 -21.91 15.77 11.26
N GLY A 8 -21.80 17.01 11.74
CA GLY A 8 -22.96 17.83 12.16
C GLY A 8 -23.65 18.58 11.02
N GLU A 9 -24.59 19.47 11.37
CA GLU A 9 -25.38 20.26 10.39
C GLU A 9 -24.55 21.07 9.40
N GLU A 10 -23.43 21.65 9.83
CA GLU A 10 -22.56 22.42 8.93
C GLU A 10 -21.96 21.53 7.85
N TRP A 11 -21.49 20.34 8.22
CA TRP A 11 -20.99 19.34 7.28
C TRP A 11 -22.10 18.91 6.31
N GLU A 12 -23.31 18.66 6.82
CA GLU A 12 -24.45 18.26 6.00
C GLU A 12 -24.80 19.32 4.95
N LYS A 13 -24.85 20.60 5.35
CA LYS A 13 -25.19 21.73 4.47
C LYS A 13 -24.10 22.08 3.45
N THR A 14 -22.82 21.82 3.76
CA THR A 14 -21.69 22.39 2.98
C THR A 14 -20.70 21.39 2.40
N ARG A 15 -20.69 20.14 2.87
CA ARG A 15 -19.66 19.15 2.51
C ARG A 15 -20.18 17.79 2.09
N ASN A 16 -21.33 17.35 2.57
CA ASN A 16 -21.94 16.09 2.15
C ASN A 16 -21.92 15.99 0.61
N PRO A 17 -21.33 14.93 0.00
CA PRO A 17 -20.90 13.64 0.58
C PRO A 17 -19.40 13.51 0.90
N LEU A 18 -18.62 14.59 0.85
CA LEU A 18 -17.19 14.58 1.14
C LEU A 18 -16.90 14.42 2.63
N LEU A 19 -15.71 13.87 2.96
CA LEU A 19 -15.23 13.79 4.34
C LEU A 19 -15.20 15.18 5.03
N PRO A 20 -15.44 15.25 6.35
CA PRO A 20 -15.36 16.47 7.12
C PRO A 20 -13.92 17.00 7.14
N ARG A 21 -13.74 18.30 7.36
CA ARG A 21 -12.43 18.96 7.27
C ARG A 21 -11.45 18.51 8.36
N ASP A 22 -11.97 18.09 9.50
CA ASP A 22 -11.22 17.58 10.65
C ASP A 22 -11.03 16.05 10.61
N PHE A 23 -11.44 15.38 9.52
CA PHE A 23 -11.14 13.96 9.33
C PHE A 23 -9.63 13.73 9.34
N ASN A 24 -9.17 12.79 10.18
CA ASN A 24 -7.77 12.42 10.24
C ASN A 24 -7.58 11.01 9.65
N ARG A 25 -6.62 10.85 8.73
CA ARG A 25 -6.33 9.58 8.06
C ARG A 25 -5.93 8.44 9.01
N LEU A 26 -5.49 8.75 10.23
CA LEU A 26 -5.30 7.77 11.30
C LEU A 26 -6.58 6.99 11.63
N TYR A 27 -7.76 7.48 11.24
CA TYR A 27 -9.01 6.74 11.31
C TYR A 27 -8.94 5.38 10.59
N TYR A 28 -8.19 5.30 9.49
CA TYR A 28 -8.01 4.06 8.73
C TYR A 28 -6.94 3.14 9.32
N GLN A 29 -6.22 3.56 10.36
CA GLN A 29 -5.13 2.80 10.94
C GLN A 29 -5.65 1.81 11.98
N CYS A 30 -5.68 0.54 11.61
CA CYS A 30 -6.13 -0.54 12.50
C CYS A 30 -5.02 -1.05 13.44
N ALA A 31 -3.76 -0.75 13.15
CA ALA A 31 -2.65 -1.20 13.99
C ALA A 31 -2.56 -0.39 15.29
N PRO A 32 -2.30 -1.03 16.45
CA PRO A 32 -1.93 -0.36 17.70
C PRO A 32 -0.81 0.66 17.48
N GLU A 33 -0.78 1.74 18.27
CA GLU A 33 0.13 2.88 18.09
C GLU A 33 1.61 2.48 18.07
N ASP A 34 2.00 1.54 18.93
CA ASP A 34 3.35 0.97 19.04
C ASP A 34 3.73 0.04 17.87
N GLN A 35 2.76 -0.35 17.04
CA GLN A 35 2.94 -1.16 15.83
C GLN A 35 2.84 -0.32 14.55
N GLN A 36 2.69 1.00 14.66
CA GLN A 36 2.68 1.90 13.52
C GLN A 36 4.11 2.35 13.18
N THR A 37 4.38 2.48 11.88
CA THR A 37 5.67 2.97 11.43
C THR A 37 5.70 4.50 11.51
N LYS A 38 6.82 5.07 11.98
CA LYS A 38 7.01 6.54 12.05
C LYS A 38 6.98 7.21 10.68
N THR A 39 7.41 6.48 9.66
CA THR A 39 7.39 6.89 8.26
C THR A 39 6.74 5.81 7.42
N ARG A 40 6.29 6.18 6.22
CA ARG A 40 5.71 5.24 5.27
C ARG A 40 6.77 4.21 4.84
N LEU A 41 6.39 2.93 4.83
CA LEU A 41 7.20 1.86 4.28
C LEU A 41 7.36 2.00 2.76
N THR A 42 8.57 1.74 2.28
CA THR A 42 8.95 1.89 0.87
C THR A 42 9.60 0.64 0.29
N GLY A 43 10.07 -0.29 1.12
CA GLY A 43 10.86 -1.47 0.76
C GLY A 43 12.34 -1.30 1.13
N TYR A 44 13.01 -2.44 1.37
CA TYR A 44 14.37 -2.56 1.92
C TYR A 44 14.54 -2.18 3.40
N GLU A 45 13.45 -1.91 4.11
CA GLU A 45 13.51 -1.82 5.57
C GLU A 45 13.87 -3.19 6.16
N ASP A 46 14.71 -3.16 7.19
CA ASP A 46 15.11 -4.34 7.96
C ASP A 46 14.04 -4.66 9.01
N VAL A 47 13.32 -5.76 8.81
CA VAL A 47 12.27 -6.23 9.70
C VAL A 47 12.88 -7.23 10.65
N ARG A 48 12.78 -6.95 11.94
CA ARG A 48 13.27 -7.80 13.03
C ARG A 48 12.12 -8.11 13.97
N LEU A 49 11.91 -9.40 14.21
CA LEU A 49 10.85 -9.92 15.07
C LEU A 49 11.51 -10.79 16.13
N GLY A 50 11.25 -10.52 17.40
CA GLY A 50 11.80 -11.29 18.51
C GLY A 50 10.70 -11.69 19.48
N ALA A 51 10.72 -12.94 19.92
CA ALA A 51 9.73 -13.51 20.84
C ALA A 51 8.28 -13.41 20.33
N LEU A 52 8.10 -13.46 19.01
CA LEU A 52 6.79 -13.42 18.34
C LEU A 52 6.39 -14.75 17.70
N SER A 53 7.26 -15.77 17.77
CA SER A 53 6.98 -17.16 17.39
C SER A 53 7.83 -18.12 18.22
N ALA A 54 7.52 -19.42 18.17
CA ALA A 54 8.30 -20.46 18.84
C ALA A 54 9.78 -20.54 18.39
N ASP A 55 10.08 -20.04 17.18
CA ASP A 55 11.42 -20.00 16.61
C ASP A 55 12.30 -18.87 17.19
N GLY A 56 11.73 -18.02 18.05
CA GLY A 56 12.44 -16.94 18.72
C GLY A 56 12.61 -15.71 17.83
N PHE A 57 13.76 -15.59 17.17
CA PHE A 57 14.14 -14.39 16.40
C PHE A 57 14.08 -14.62 14.90
N MET A 58 13.46 -13.69 14.18
CA MET A 58 13.35 -13.67 12.73
C MET A 58 13.79 -12.32 12.16
N GLN A 59 14.49 -12.34 11.04
CA GLN A 59 14.94 -11.14 10.35
C GLN A 59 14.84 -11.30 8.83
N PHE A 60 14.35 -10.26 8.15
CA PHE A 60 14.31 -10.20 6.70
C PHE A 60 14.24 -8.75 6.20
N LEU A 61 14.61 -8.54 4.93
CA LEU A 61 14.40 -7.25 4.26
C LEU A 61 13.04 -7.23 3.58
N LEU A 62 12.31 -6.12 3.71
CA LEU A 62 11.09 -5.93 2.93
C LEU A 62 11.42 -5.87 1.43
N PRO A 63 10.66 -6.56 0.57
CA PRO A 63 10.81 -6.43 -0.86
C PRO A 63 10.46 -5.02 -1.31
N ARG A 64 11.24 -4.49 -2.25
CA ARG A 64 10.96 -3.19 -2.86
C ARG A 64 10.40 -3.35 -4.26
N LEU A 65 9.08 -3.50 -4.33
CA LEU A 65 8.34 -3.61 -5.59
C LEU A 65 7.84 -2.25 -6.08
N THR A 66 7.88 -2.09 -7.39
CA THR A 66 7.29 -0.97 -8.13
C THR A 66 6.41 -1.53 -9.23
N PHE A 67 5.34 -0.84 -9.58
CA PHE A 67 4.32 -1.37 -10.48
C PHE A 67 4.07 -0.43 -11.66
N ASP A 68 3.91 -1.01 -12.84
CA ASP A 68 3.27 -0.34 -13.96
C ASP A 68 1.80 -0.74 -13.97
N ILE A 69 0.95 0.20 -13.55
CA ILE A 69 -0.50 0.03 -13.49
C ILE A 69 -1.14 0.98 -14.50
N THR A 70 -1.91 0.39 -15.41
CA THR A 70 -2.61 1.12 -16.48
C THR A 70 -4.05 0.65 -16.53
N THR A 71 -4.99 1.58 -16.59
CA THR A 71 -6.40 1.28 -16.80
C THR A 71 -6.84 1.74 -18.18
N HIS A 72 -7.47 0.81 -18.91
CA HIS A 72 -8.09 1.06 -20.19
C HIS A 72 -9.55 1.49 -20.02
N PHE A 73 -9.91 2.56 -20.71
CA PHE A 73 -11.28 3.08 -20.80
C PHE A 73 -11.76 2.98 -22.25
N LYS A 74 -12.99 2.51 -22.46
CA LYS A 74 -13.58 2.39 -23.80
C LYS A 74 -13.58 3.74 -24.51
N ASN A 75 -13.09 3.76 -25.75
CA ASN A 75 -13.01 4.95 -26.60
C ASN A 75 -12.17 6.10 -26.00
N LYS A 76 -11.25 5.79 -25.08
CA LYS A 76 -10.34 6.76 -24.45
C LYS A 76 -8.90 6.22 -24.44
N PRO A 77 -7.90 7.11 -24.34
CA PRO A 77 -6.53 6.69 -24.08
C PRO A 77 -6.40 5.96 -22.74
N ASP A 78 -5.43 5.06 -22.67
CA ASP A 78 -5.03 4.41 -21.44
C ASP A 78 -4.54 5.42 -20.39
N ILE A 79 -5.00 5.25 -19.15
CA ILE A 79 -4.61 6.11 -18.03
C ILE A 79 -3.63 5.34 -17.14
N LYS A 80 -2.43 5.91 -16.98
CA LYS A 80 -1.44 5.41 -16.04
C LYS A 80 -1.78 5.87 -14.63
N HIS A 81 -1.70 4.95 -13.67
CA HIS A 81 -1.89 5.28 -12.26
C HIS A 81 -0.66 6.01 -11.68
N GLU A 82 -0.86 6.61 -10.52
CA GLU A 82 0.26 7.02 -9.67
C GLU A 82 1.08 5.80 -9.21
N GLU A 83 2.29 6.02 -8.67
CA GLU A 83 3.10 4.92 -8.16
C GLU A 83 2.42 4.25 -6.96
N ALA A 84 2.23 2.94 -7.06
CA ALA A 84 1.59 2.18 -6.00
C ALA A 84 2.48 2.15 -4.75
N SER A 85 1.89 2.43 -3.61
CA SER A 85 2.61 2.65 -2.35
C SER A 85 2.16 1.64 -1.30
N ILE A 86 3.07 1.19 -0.43
CA ILE A 86 2.75 0.18 0.61
C ILE A 86 1.69 0.77 1.56
N HIS A 87 0.50 0.21 1.54
CA HIS A 87 -0.61 0.58 2.42
C HIS A 87 -0.55 -0.18 3.74
N THR A 88 -0.29 -1.49 3.67
CA THR A 88 -0.31 -2.36 4.86
C THR A 88 0.78 -3.41 4.75
N LEU A 89 1.55 -3.57 5.82
CA LEU A 89 2.37 -4.75 6.07
C LEU A 89 1.70 -5.54 7.18
N ARG A 90 1.36 -6.80 6.90
CA ARG A 90 0.84 -7.73 7.90
C ARG A 90 1.86 -8.84 8.12
N LEU A 91 2.26 -9.01 9.37
CA LEU A 91 3.18 -10.05 9.79
C LEU A 91 2.38 -11.23 10.35
N ARG A 92 2.78 -12.46 9.98
CA ARG A 92 2.27 -13.73 10.50
C ARG A 92 3.47 -14.57 10.94
N PRO A 93 4.05 -14.28 12.11
CA PRO A 93 5.31 -14.89 12.54
C PRO A 93 5.22 -16.40 12.70
N ASP A 94 4.12 -16.92 13.26
CA ASP A 94 3.90 -18.37 13.46
C ASP A 94 3.88 -19.15 12.14
N ASP A 95 3.37 -18.53 11.07
CA ASP A 95 3.35 -19.13 9.73
C ASP A 95 4.61 -18.84 8.91
N ARG A 96 5.54 -18.07 9.49
CA ARG A 96 6.72 -17.51 8.80
C ARG A 96 6.36 -16.78 7.51
N GLN A 97 5.28 -16.01 7.55
CA GLN A 97 4.75 -15.29 6.39
C GLN A 97 4.60 -13.80 6.69
N PHE A 98 4.65 -13.00 5.63
CA PHE A 98 4.16 -11.63 5.65
C PHE A 98 3.36 -11.36 4.40
N ILE A 99 2.46 -10.39 4.49
CA ILE A 99 1.61 -9.93 3.39
C ILE A 99 1.80 -8.43 3.28
N ILE A 100 2.02 -7.96 2.06
CA ILE A 100 2.09 -6.53 1.77
C ILE A 100 0.95 -6.19 0.82
N THR A 101 0.23 -5.13 1.14
CA THR A 101 -0.79 -4.53 0.27
C THR A 101 -0.25 -3.22 -0.27
N TRP A 102 -0.23 -3.08 -1.59
CA TRP A 102 0.03 -1.82 -2.27
C TRP A 102 -1.28 -1.19 -2.73
N VAL A 103 -1.36 0.13 -2.69
CA VAL A 103 -2.51 0.89 -3.20
C VAL A 103 -2.02 1.94 -4.19
N SER A 104 -2.76 2.10 -5.28
CA SER A 104 -2.65 3.24 -6.18
C SER A 104 -4.05 3.81 -6.48
N ALA A 105 -4.07 5.02 -7.02
CA ALA A 105 -5.27 5.70 -7.46
C ALA A 105 -5.06 6.26 -8.87
N LEU A 106 -6.18 6.42 -9.58
CA LEU A 106 -6.25 7.15 -10.83
C LEU A 106 -7.50 8.06 -10.81
N PRO A 107 -7.46 9.25 -11.42
CA PRO A 107 -8.65 10.06 -11.64
C PRO A 107 -9.61 9.36 -12.62
N VAL A 108 -10.89 9.30 -12.27
CA VAL A 108 -11.97 8.76 -13.13
C VAL A 108 -13.01 9.85 -13.35
N PRO A 109 -13.12 10.43 -14.56
CA PRO A 109 -13.99 11.58 -14.80
C PRO A 109 -15.41 11.19 -15.26
N TYR A 110 -16.34 10.99 -14.31
CA TYR A 110 -17.79 10.79 -14.53
C TYR A 110 -18.14 9.88 -15.73
N ASP A 111 -17.30 8.87 -15.96
CA ASP A 111 -17.42 7.90 -17.04
C ASP A 111 -16.90 6.53 -16.60
N GLU A 112 -17.07 6.23 -15.32
CA GLU A 112 -16.70 4.97 -14.69
C GLU A 112 -17.27 3.75 -15.44
N GLU A 113 -18.41 3.88 -16.13
CA GLU A 113 -19.01 2.83 -16.96
C GLU A 113 -18.14 2.44 -18.17
N LYS A 114 -17.20 3.30 -18.56
CA LYS A 114 -16.25 3.05 -19.64
C LYS A 114 -15.00 2.33 -19.16
N LEU A 115 -14.77 2.21 -17.85
CA LEU A 115 -13.66 1.43 -17.32
C LEU A 115 -13.81 -0.01 -17.81
N SER A 116 -12.80 -0.49 -18.52
CA SER A 116 -12.82 -1.83 -19.13
C SER A 116 -11.92 -2.79 -18.38
N THR A 117 -10.65 -2.43 -18.21
CA THR A 117 -9.65 -3.37 -17.67
C THR A 117 -8.50 -2.60 -17.04
N SER A 118 -7.96 -3.12 -15.95
CA SER A 118 -6.70 -2.64 -15.36
C SER A 118 -5.64 -3.71 -15.53
N THR A 119 -4.51 -3.34 -16.14
CA THR A 119 -3.35 -4.22 -16.25
C THR A 119 -2.32 -3.79 -15.21
N ILE A 120 -1.86 -4.75 -14.42
CA ILE A 120 -0.83 -4.55 -13.40
C ILE A 120 0.38 -5.40 -13.80
N ARG A 121 1.55 -4.77 -13.91
CA ARG A 121 2.82 -5.47 -14.14
C ARG A 121 3.81 -5.06 -13.06
N ILE A 122 4.55 -6.02 -12.54
CA ILE A 122 5.69 -5.73 -11.68
C ILE A 122 6.79 -5.14 -12.56
N ARG A 123 7.20 -3.91 -12.26
CA ARG A 123 8.28 -3.23 -13.00
C ARG A 123 9.61 -3.82 -12.57
N ARG A 124 10.36 -4.38 -13.52
CA ARG A 124 11.71 -4.90 -13.25
C ARG A 124 12.61 -3.75 -12.83
N ARG A 125 13.33 -3.93 -11.72
CA ARG A 125 14.32 -2.96 -11.26
C ARG A 125 15.68 -3.26 -11.86
N THR A 126 16.34 -2.21 -12.34
CA THR A 126 17.75 -2.23 -12.71
C THR A 126 18.60 -1.66 -11.57
N GLY A 127 19.87 -2.08 -11.46
CA GLY A 127 20.81 -1.52 -10.48
C GLY A 127 20.58 -1.91 -9.01
N VAL A 128 19.96 -3.07 -8.74
CA VAL A 128 19.87 -3.61 -7.37
C VAL A 128 21.26 -4.01 -6.89
N SER A 129 21.67 -3.57 -5.70
CA SER A 129 23.00 -3.86 -5.17
C SER A 129 23.19 -5.36 -4.96
N ALA A 130 24.41 -5.86 -5.16
CA ALA A 130 24.71 -7.28 -5.00
C ALA A 130 24.34 -7.82 -3.60
N ALA A 131 24.42 -6.98 -2.57
CA ALA A 131 24.01 -7.34 -1.21
C ALA A 131 22.49 -7.61 -1.11
N VAL A 132 21.67 -6.83 -1.79
CA VAL A 132 20.21 -7.03 -1.86
C VAL A 132 19.86 -8.19 -2.79
N SER A 133 20.57 -8.36 -3.90
CA SER A 133 20.36 -9.52 -4.78
C SER A 133 20.67 -10.86 -4.08
N ARG A 134 21.67 -10.88 -3.18
CA ARG A 134 22.06 -12.06 -2.39
C ARG A 134 21.04 -12.48 -1.33
N THR A 135 20.09 -11.62 -0.94
CA THR A 135 19.05 -12.03 0.02
C THR A 135 18.00 -12.95 -0.60
N GLY A 136 18.05 -13.19 -1.92
CA GLY A 136 17.10 -14.05 -2.62
C GLY A 136 15.70 -13.42 -2.73
N VAL A 137 15.55 -12.15 -2.34
CA VAL A 137 14.29 -11.40 -2.42
C VAL A 137 14.07 -10.98 -3.89
N TRP A 138 13.66 -11.96 -4.68
CA TRP A 138 12.96 -11.93 -5.97
C TRP A 138 13.69 -11.28 -7.16
N THR A 139 14.49 -12.10 -7.84
CA THR A 139 14.36 -12.23 -9.30
C THR A 139 13.00 -12.87 -9.57
N GLY A 140 12.15 -12.28 -10.41
CA GLY A 140 10.93 -12.96 -10.88
C GLY A 140 11.25 -14.29 -11.58
N PRO A 141 10.27 -15.15 -11.83
CA PRO A 141 10.50 -16.34 -12.66
C PRO A 141 11.07 -15.90 -14.02
N GLU A 142 12.07 -16.65 -14.50
CA GLU A 142 12.69 -16.45 -15.82
C GLU A 142 11.69 -16.61 -16.97
#